data_AF-A0A8T3MG85-F1
#
_entry.id   AF-A0A8T3MG85-F1
#
_cell.length_a   1.000
_cell.length_b   1.000
_cell.length_c   1.000
_cell.angle_alpha   90.00
_cell.angle_beta   90.00
_cell.angle_gamma   90.00
#
_symmetry.space_group_name_H-M   'P 1'
#
loop_
_entity.id
_entity.type
_entity.pdbx_description
1 polymer ?
#
loop_
_entity_poly.entity_id
_entity_poly.type
_entity_poly.pdbx_seq_one_letter_code
_entity_poly.pdbx_strand_id
1 'polypeptide(L)'
;MRAVAGRLADLPPRYLIAGVATGLLAGVGLGLMLINGEHVAAVVASVLAALVGLGVRIAAPASLRRPVAAIVGLSFAMHVAAATVIYFGSLAAGRGGFVTGDDASYANLSWAFARYLAGDPQPPYVPPAWAGDEYLFGTWVYLESAIFFVFGPRVLLPLLLNAALSSGLVLLLFDLCRRLFGSTAALVAAAVIAFYPSLMLWSSLNLKDALALFLIGLCLWCLARFNAGARWSALAGASAVLLLMESLRWYVFIGLAIIVPIAVALAPRLSLV
;
A
#
# COMPACT_ATOMS: atom_id res chain seq x y z
N MET A 1 -24.94 -16.11 -19.84
CA MET A 1 -25.20 -14.65 -19.86
C MET A 1 -26.48 -14.22 -19.12
N ARG A 2 -27.66 -14.82 -19.37
CA ARG A 2 -28.92 -14.43 -18.67
C ARG A 2 -28.85 -14.43 -17.13
N ALA A 3 -28.16 -15.40 -16.53
CA ALA A 3 -28.01 -15.49 -15.07
C ALA A 3 -27.12 -14.40 -14.44
N VAL A 4 -26.19 -13.81 -15.22
CA VAL A 4 -25.34 -12.70 -14.77
C VAL A 4 -26.10 -11.38 -14.89
N ALA A 5 -26.86 -11.20 -15.98
CA ALA A 5 -27.71 -10.03 -16.17
C ALA A 5 -28.77 -9.88 -15.07
N GLY A 6 -29.41 -10.99 -14.64
CA GLY A 6 -30.36 -10.98 -13.52
C GLY A 6 -29.72 -10.53 -12.20
N ARG A 7 -28.52 -11.03 -11.88
CA ARG A 7 -27.82 -10.66 -10.62
C ARG A 7 -27.33 -9.21 -10.58
N LEU A 8 -27.07 -8.59 -11.73
CA LEU A 8 -26.69 -7.18 -11.81
C LEU A 8 -27.90 -6.25 -11.63
N ALA A 9 -29.08 -6.65 -12.12
CA ALA A 9 -30.31 -5.89 -11.97
C ALA A 9 -30.76 -5.75 -10.50
N ASP A 10 -30.41 -6.73 -9.66
CA ASP A 10 -30.75 -6.73 -8.23
C ASP A 10 -29.78 -5.91 -7.36
N LEU A 11 -28.70 -5.36 -7.94
CA LEU A 11 -27.73 -4.57 -7.18
C LEU A 11 -28.25 -3.14 -6.97
N PRO A 12 -28.16 -2.62 -5.73
CA PRO A 12 -28.39 -1.20 -5.47
C PRO A 12 -27.53 -0.33 -6.42
N PRO A 13 -28.07 0.76 -7.00
CA PRO A 13 -27.39 1.57 -8.02
C PRO A 13 -25.97 1.99 -7.64
N ARG A 14 -25.75 2.34 -6.37
CA ARG A 14 -24.42 2.74 -5.85
C ARG A 14 -23.32 1.68 -6.05
N TYR A 15 -23.65 0.39 -5.96
CA TYR A 15 -22.67 -0.68 -6.14
C TYR A 15 -22.41 -0.96 -7.61
N LEU A 16 -23.42 -0.77 -8.47
CA LEU A 16 -23.24 -0.82 -9.91
C LEU A 16 -22.29 0.31 -10.37
N ILE A 17 -22.53 1.55 -9.92
CA ILE A 17 -21.67 2.69 -10.23
C ILE A 17 -20.24 2.44 -9.76
N ALA A 18 -20.04 1.98 -8.52
CA ALA A 18 -18.71 1.66 -8.00
C ALA A 18 -18.03 0.54 -8.81
N GLY A 19 -18.77 -0.49 -9.21
CA GLY A 19 -18.27 -1.58 -10.05
C GLY A 19 -17.84 -1.10 -11.44
N VAL A 20 -18.65 -0.26 -12.09
CA VAL A 20 -18.32 0.35 -13.39
C VAL A 20 -17.10 1.25 -13.28
N ALA A 21 -17.05 2.13 -12.26
CA ALA A 21 -15.91 3.00 -12.03
C ALA A 21 -14.62 2.20 -11.78
N THR A 22 -14.70 1.15 -10.94
CA THR A 22 -13.57 0.25 -10.68
C THR A 22 -13.10 -0.44 -11.96
N GLY A 23 -14.03 -0.94 -12.78
CA GLY A 23 -13.72 -1.59 -14.06
C GLY A 23 -13.05 -0.64 -15.05
N LEU A 24 -13.54 0.60 -15.18
CA LEU A 24 -12.94 1.61 -16.05
C LEU A 24 -11.52 1.97 -15.60
N LEU A 25 -11.31 2.23 -14.31
CA LEU A 25 -9.99 2.60 -13.77
C LEU A 25 -8.99 1.44 -13.88
N ALA A 26 -9.41 0.23 -13.53
CA ALA A 26 -8.59 -0.96 -13.71
C ALA A 26 -8.26 -1.19 -15.20
N GLY A 27 -9.23 -0.93 -16.10
CA GLY A 27 -9.03 -0.97 -17.55
C GLY A 27 -8.00 0.04 -18.05
N VAL A 28 -8.01 1.26 -17.53
CA VAL A 28 -6.99 2.28 -17.84
C VAL A 28 -5.60 1.79 -17.40
N GLY A 29 -5.45 1.38 -16.14
CA GLY A 29 -4.17 0.91 -15.60
C GLY A 29 -3.63 -0.31 -16.36
N LEU A 30 -4.43 -1.37 -16.47
CA LEU A 30 -4.01 -2.60 -17.16
C LEU A 30 -3.82 -2.38 -18.67
N GLY A 31 -4.69 -1.60 -19.31
CA GLY A 31 -4.59 -1.30 -20.73
C GLY A 31 -3.28 -0.57 -21.07
N LEU A 32 -2.93 0.44 -20.28
CA LEU A 32 -1.66 1.16 -20.44
C LEU A 32 -0.45 0.26 -20.19
N MET A 33 -0.49 -0.63 -19.20
CA MET A 33 0.61 -1.60 -19.01
C MET A 33 0.76 -2.51 -20.23
N LEU A 34 -0.35 -3.08 -20.71
CA LEU A 34 -0.31 -4.06 -21.80
C LEU A 34 0.13 -3.44 -23.13
N ILE A 35 -0.34 -2.23 -23.48
CA ILE A 35 0.04 -1.58 -24.74
C ILE A 35 1.51 -1.15 -24.76
N ASN A 36 2.11 -0.88 -23.59
CA ASN A 36 3.52 -0.55 -23.44
C ASN A 36 4.42 -1.79 -23.17
N GLY A 37 3.87 -3.01 -23.24
CA GLY A 37 4.64 -4.25 -23.03
C GLY A 37 4.98 -4.59 -21.58
N GLU A 38 4.39 -3.89 -20.60
CA GLU A 38 4.58 -4.14 -19.16
C GLU A 38 3.71 -5.31 -18.65
N HIS A 39 3.85 -6.48 -19.27
CA HIS A 39 3.06 -7.68 -18.95
C HIS A 39 3.28 -8.16 -17.51
N VAL A 40 4.53 -8.08 -17.02
CA VAL A 40 4.87 -8.45 -15.63
C VAL A 40 4.12 -7.56 -14.64
N ALA A 41 4.08 -6.25 -14.89
CA ALA A 41 3.33 -5.31 -14.04
C ALA A 41 1.83 -5.60 -14.05
N ALA A 42 1.24 -5.94 -15.21
CA ALA A 42 -0.17 -6.31 -15.30
C ALA A 42 -0.51 -7.59 -14.49
N VAL A 43 0.38 -8.58 -14.51
CA VAL A 43 0.24 -9.80 -13.68
C VAL A 43 0.35 -9.46 -12.20
N VAL A 44 1.36 -8.67 -11.81
CA VAL A 44 1.55 -8.24 -10.42
C VAL A 44 0.34 -7.45 -9.92
N ALA A 45 -0.19 -6.50 -10.70
CA ALA A 45 -1.39 -5.75 -10.36
C ALA A 45 -2.59 -6.67 -10.12
N SER A 46 -2.74 -7.72 -10.93
CA SER A 46 -3.82 -8.71 -10.79
C SER A 46 -3.68 -9.56 -9.53
N VAL A 47 -2.45 -9.98 -9.21
CA VAL A 47 -2.15 -10.71 -7.96
C VAL A 47 -2.42 -9.82 -6.74
N LEU A 48 -1.96 -8.57 -6.77
CA LEU A 48 -2.19 -7.61 -5.70
C LEU A 48 -3.69 -7.30 -5.52
N ALA A 49 -4.46 -7.18 -6.61
CA ALA A 49 -5.92 -7.05 -6.54
C ALA A 49 -6.57 -8.24 -5.84
N ALA A 50 -6.13 -9.47 -6.14
CA ALA A 50 -6.63 -10.67 -5.49
C ALA A 50 -6.29 -10.70 -3.99
N LEU A 51 -5.07 -10.29 -3.61
CA LEU A 51 -4.65 -10.19 -2.21
C LEU A 51 -5.45 -9.13 -1.44
N VAL A 52 -5.67 -7.95 -2.03
CA VAL A 52 -6.52 -6.91 -1.46
C VAL A 52 -7.96 -7.41 -1.30
N GLY A 53 -8.50 -8.11 -2.31
CA GLY A 53 -9.82 -8.73 -2.24
C GLY A 53 -9.94 -9.82 -1.17
N LEU A 54 -8.89 -10.60 -0.95
CA LEU A 54 -8.80 -11.55 0.16
C LEU A 54 -8.79 -10.80 1.51
N GLY A 55 -8.04 -9.70 1.61
CA GLY A 55 -8.04 -8.81 2.77
C GLY A 55 -9.44 -8.33 3.15
N VAL A 56 -10.26 -7.93 2.16
CA VAL A 56 -11.68 -7.59 2.40
C VAL A 56 -12.45 -8.75 3.04
N ARG A 57 -12.25 -9.98 2.56
CA ARG A 57 -12.97 -11.16 3.09
C ARG A 57 -12.58 -11.48 4.54
N ILE A 58 -11.31 -11.25 4.88
CA ILE A 58 -10.75 -11.49 6.22
C ILE A 58 -11.19 -10.39 7.20
N ALA A 59 -11.12 -9.13 6.80
CA ALA A 59 -11.37 -7.99 7.68
C ALA A 59 -12.85 -7.64 7.82
N ALA A 60 -13.65 -7.75 6.76
CA ALA A 60 -15.05 -7.31 6.77
C ALA A 60 -16.04 -8.42 7.17
N PRO A 61 -16.92 -8.16 8.16
CA PRO A 61 -18.07 -9.03 8.46
C PRO A 61 -18.95 -9.24 7.23
N ALA A 62 -19.64 -10.38 7.14
CA ALA A 62 -20.42 -10.75 5.96
C ALA A 62 -21.42 -9.67 5.49
N SER A 63 -22.07 -8.98 6.44
CA SER A 63 -23.01 -7.89 6.17
C SER A 63 -22.37 -6.65 5.55
N LEU A 64 -21.07 -6.41 5.77
CA LEU A 64 -20.33 -5.23 5.31
C LEU A 64 -19.35 -5.53 4.17
N ARG A 65 -19.21 -6.79 3.75
CA ARG A 65 -18.26 -7.16 2.68
C ARG A 65 -18.50 -6.42 1.39
N ARG A 66 -19.76 -6.23 0.98
CA ARG A 66 -20.10 -5.53 -0.26
C ARG A 66 -19.67 -4.05 -0.25
N PRO A 67 -20.08 -3.21 0.72
CA PRO A 67 -19.63 -1.83 0.75
C PRO A 67 -18.11 -1.69 0.93
N VAL A 68 -17.49 -2.54 1.75
CA VAL A 68 -16.02 -2.50 1.91
C VAL A 68 -15.30 -2.91 0.62
N ALA A 69 -15.77 -3.97 -0.07
CA ALA A 69 -15.21 -4.37 -1.36
C ALA A 69 -15.34 -3.27 -2.40
N ALA A 70 -16.46 -2.54 -2.42
CA ALA A 70 -16.66 -1.43 -3.35
C ALA A 70 -15.67 -0.27 -3.07
N ILE A 71 -15.52 0.14 -1.80
CA ILE A 71 -14.60 1.21 -1.41
C ILE A 71 -13.15 0.82 -1.71
N VAL A 72 -12.74 -0.37 -1.24
CA VAL A 72 -11.36 -0.84 -1.35
C VAL A 72 -10.99 -1.19 -2.80
N GLY A 73 -11.91 -1.81 -3.53
CA GLY A 73 -11.73 -2.11 -4.96
C GLY A 73 -11.59 -0.84 -5.78
N LEU A 74 -12.43 0.16 -5.53
CA LEU A 74 -12.33 1.46 -6.20
C LEU A 74 -11.04 2.18 -5.81
N SER A 75 -10.66 2.16 -4.53
CA SER A 75 -9.39 2.72 -4.05
C SER A 75 -8.21 2.10 -4.78
N PHE A 76 -8.10 0.77 -4.79
CA PHE A 76 -7.01 0.07 -5.48
C PHE A 76 -6.97 0.41 -6.98
N ALA A 77 -8.10 0.35 -7.66
CA ALA A 77 -8.18 0.67 -9.09
C ALA A 77 -7.79 2.12 -9.38
N MET A 78 -8.20 3.09 -8.55
CA MET A 78 -7.78 4.48 -8.67
C MET A 78 -6.27 4.64 -8.52
N HIS A 79 -5.66 4.01 -7.52
CA HIS A 79 -4.23 4.09 -7.27
C HIS A 79 -3.42 3.45 -8.41
N VAL A 80 -3.85 2.28 -8.90
CA VAL A 80 -3.21 1.63 -10.06
C VAL A 80 -3.32 2.51 -11.31
N ALA A 81 -4.50 3.08 -11.58
CA ALA A 81 -4.69 3.96 -12.71
C ALA A 81 -3.82 5.22 -12.60
N ALA A 82 -3.81 5.87 -11.44
CA ALA A 82 -3.02 7.08 -11.20
C ALA A 82 -1.51 6.80 -11.33
N ALA A 83 -0.99 5.77 -10.66
CA ALA A 83 0.40 5.37 -10.76
C ALA A 83 0.83 5.09 -12.21
N THR A 84 -0.01 4.38 -12.95
CA THR A 84 0.28 4.01 -14.34
C THR A 84 0.26 5.21 -15.28
N VAL A 85 -0.77 6.08 -15.15
CA VAL A 85 -0.90 7.31 -15.95
C VAL A 85 0.26 8.25 -15.66
N ILE A 86 0.62 8.44 -14.40
CA ILE A 86 1.74 9.30 -13.99
C ILE A 86 3.06 8.75 -14.51
N TYR A 87 3.31 7.44 -14.37
CA TYR A 87 4.52 6.80 -14.86
C TYR A 87 4.70 6.96 -16.37
N PHE A 88 3.71 6.54 -17.17
CA PHE A 88 3.81 6.65 -18.62
C PHE A 88 3.75 8.10 -19.12
N GLY A 89 2.99 8.96 -18.44
CA GLY A 89 2.97 10.39 -18.73
C GLY A 89 4.34 11.04 -18.49
N SER A 90 5.03 10.65 -17.42
CA SER A 90 6.39 11.10 -17.12
C SER A 90 7.41 10.59 -18.14
N LEU A 91 7.30 9.33 -18.57
CA LEU A 91 8.11 8.79 -19.67
C LEU A 91 7.92 9.57 -20.96
N ALA A 92 6.66 9.82 -21.34
CA ALA A 92 6.32 10.61 -22.53
C ALA A 92 6.83 12.06 -22.44
N ALA A 93 6.91 12.61 -21.23
CA ALA A 93 7.46 13.93 -20.96
C ALA A 93 9.01 13.96 -20.87
N GLY A 94 9.70 12.84 -21.11
CA GLY A 94 11.16 12.76 -21.07
C GLY A 94 11.76 12.77 -19.66
N ARG A 95 10.98 12.46 -18.62
CA ARG A 95 11.40 12.47 -17.21
C ARG A 95 11.74 11.07 -16.65
N GLY A 96 11.86 10.07 -17.51
CA GLY A 96 12.27 8.72 -17.12
C GLY A 96 11.26 7.93 -16.29
N GLY A 97 10.01 8.39 -16.18
CA GLY A 97 8.98 7.73 -15.36
C GLY A 97 8.88 8.28 -13.93
N PHE A 98 9.62 9.35 -13.62
CA PHE A 98 9.65 10.00 -12.32
C PHE A 98 9.02 11.40 -12.34
N VAL A 99 8.47 11.85 -11.23
CA VAL A 99 7.88 13.18 -11.08
C VAL A 99 8.77 14.10 -10.25
N THR A 100 9.45 13.56 -9.25
CA THR A 100 10.29 14.31 -8.31
C THR A 100 11.77 13.92 -8.46
N GLY A 101 12.64 14.52 -7.65
CA GLY A 101 14.02 14.03 -7.50
C GLY A 101 14.06 12.79 -6.61
N ASP A 102 13.29 12.81 -5.53
CA ASP A 102 13.26 11.75 -4.52
C ASP A 102 12.83 10.40 -5.10
N ASP A 103 11.78 10.35 -5.92
CA ASP A 103 11.29 9.09 -6.50
C ASP A 103 12.30 8.48 -7.49
N ALA A 104 13.06 9.32 -8.20
CA ALA A 104 14.19 8.91 -9.03
C ALA A 104 15.40 8.44 -8.20
N SER A 105 15.77 9.17 -7.14
CA SER A 105 16.89 8.80 -6.26
C SER A 105 16.66 7.45 -5.57
N TYR A 106 15.45 7.16 -5.10
CA TYR A 106 15.13 5.83 -4.57
C TYR A 106 15.33 4.74 -5.63
N ALA A 107 14.78 4.91 -6.83
CA ALA A 107 14.92 3.89 -7.87
C ALA A 107 16.37 3.69 -8.31
N ASN A 108 17.14 4.78 -8.46
CA ASN A 108 18.55 4.73 -8.84
C ASN A 108 19.39 4.01 -7.79
N LEU A 109 19.23 4.38 -6.52
CA LEU A 109 19.95 3.76 -5.42
C LEU A 109 19.57 2.29 -5.26
N SER A 110 18.28 1.97 -5.32
CA SER A 110 17.79 0.60 -5.22
C SER A 110 18.31 -0.28 -6.35
N TRP A 111 18.36 0.25 -7.57
CA TRP A 111 18.91 -0.49 -8.70
C TRP A 111 20.41 -0.69 -8.57
N ALA A 112 21.15 0.35 -8.16
CA ALA A 112 22.58 0.24 -7.93
C ALA A 112 22.92 -0.76 -6.82
N PHE A 113 22.14 -0.77 -5.73
CA PHE A 113 22.32 -1.74 -4.66
C PHE A 113 22.01 -3.17 -5.14
N ALA A 114 20.94 -3.37 -5.93
CA ALA A 114 20.65 -4.67 -6.54
C ALA A 114 21.81 -5.15 -7.45
N ARG A 115 22.41 -4.27 -8.25
CA ARG A 115 23.58 -4.59 -9.09
C ARG A 115 24.83 -4.89 -8.28
N TYR A 116 25.06 -4.13 -7.21
CA TYR A 116 26.14 -4.40 -6.26
C TYR A 116 26.01 -5.81 -5.68
N LEU A 117 24.80 -6.22 -5.26
CA LEU A 117 24.52 -7.57 -4.78
C LEU A 117 24.70 -8.64 -5.87
N ALA A 118 24.49 -8.29 -7.14
CA ALA A 118 24.75 -9.16 -8.28
C ALA A 118 26.23 -9.23 -8.71
N GLY A 119 27.14 -8.50 -8.02
CA GLY A 119 28.57 -8.47 -8.35
C GLY A 119 28.91 -7.58 -9.54
N ASP A 120 28.03 -6.67 -9.96
CA ASP A 120 28.23 -5.73 -11.07
C ASP A 120 28.03 -4.25 -10.62
N PRO A 121 28.84 -3.78 -9.66
CA PRO A 121 28.73 -2.40 -9.18
C PRO A 121 29.13 -1.39 -10.27
N GLN A 122 28.41 -0.26 -10.37
CA GLN A 122 28.70 0.79 -11.36
C GLN A 122 28.83 2.17 -10.70
N PRO A 123 29.96 2.88 -10.94
CA PRO A 123 30.10 4.27 -10.52
C PRO A 123 29.01 5.18 -11.12
N PRO A 124 28.56 6.24 -10.41
CA PRO A 124 29.03 6.68 -9.10
C PRO A 124 28.37 5.95 -7.90
N TYR A 125 27.43 5.03 -8.15
CA TYR A 125 26.67 4.35 -7.10
C TYR A 125 27.39 3.11 -6.58
N VAL A 126 28.50 3.34 -5.87
CA VAL A 126 29.30 2.29 -5.23
C VAL A 126 29.69 2.71 -3.81
N PRO A 127 29.97 1.76 -2.89
CA PRO A 127 30.47 2.10 -1.57
C PRO A 127 31.77 2.93 -1.64
N PRO A 128 32.00 3.82 -0.66
CA PRO A 128 31.11 4.15 0.45
C PRO A 128 30.07 5.22 0.10
N ALA A 129 30.21 5.91 -1.03
CA ALA A 129 29.55 7.19 -1.27
C ALA A 129 28.18 7.09 -1.95
N TRP A 130 27.87 6.03 -2.71
CA TRP A 130 26.55 5.85 -3.34
C TRP A 130 25.99 7.10 -4.04
N ALA A 131 26.85 7.85 -4.73
CA ALA A 131 26.54 9.13 -5.35
C ALA A 131 25.98 10.24 -4.42
N GLY A 132 26.18 10.13 -3.10
CA GLY A 132 25.65 11.04 -2.08
C GLY A 132 24.25 10.66 -1.59
N ASP A 133 23.67 9.55 -2.07
CA ASP A 133 22.33 9.08 -1.72
C ASP A 133 22.35 8.05 -0.56
N GLU A 134 23.48 7.82 0.11
CA GLU A 134 23.62 6.79 1.15
C GLU A 134 22.65 6.99 2.33
N TYR A 135 22.22 8.23 2.58
CA TYR A 135 21.24 8.56 3.62
C TYR A 135 19.83 8.04 3.33
N LEU A 136 19.55 7.61 2.09
CA LEU A 136 18.27 7.03 1.69
C LEU A 136 18.16 5.53 2.01
N PHE A 137 19.27 4.87 2.34
CA PHE A 137 19.26 3.45 2.71
C PHE A 137 18.31 3.18 3.87
N GLY A 138 17.66 2.01 3.81
CA GLY A 138 16.72 1.56 4.82
C GLY A 138 15.66 0.64 4.21
N THR A 139 14.61 0.39 4.99
CA THR A 139 13.55 -0.57 4.66
C THR A 139 12.99 -0.40 3.24
N TRP A 140 12.79 0.83 2.75
CA TRP A 140 12.26 1.06 1.40
C TRP A 140 13.25 0.68 0.31
N VAL A 141 14.49 1.19 0.38
CA VAL A 141 15.54 0.87 -0.60
C VAL A 141 15.80 -0.63 -0.64
N TYR A 142 15.85 -1.31 0.51
CA TYR A 142 16.05 -2.76 0.53
C TYR A 142 14.89 -3.54 -0.10
N LEU A 143 13.65 -3.12 0.16
CA LEU A 143 12.47 -3.73 -0.45
C LEU A 143 12.46 -3.53 -1.96
N GLU A 144 12.70 -2.31 -2.42
CA GLU A 144 12.74 -1.98 -3.84
C GLU A 144 13.93 -2.66 -4.54
N SER A 145 15.10 -2.71 -3.90
CA SER A 145 16.27 -3.44 -4.41
C SER A 145 15.96 -4.92 -4.60
N ALA A 146 15.23 -5.54 -3.67
CA ALA A 146 14.83 -6.94 -3.82
C ALA A 146 13.89 -7.14 -5.02
N ILE A 147 12.97 -6.20 -5.27
CA ILE A 147 12.14 -6.21 -6.48
C ILE A 147 13.03 -6.09 -7.73
N PHE A 148 13.96 -5.14 -7.75
CA PHE A 148 14.81 -4.91 -8.91
C PHE A 148 15.83 -6.00 -9.17
N PHE A 149 16.30 -6.68 -8.12
CA PHE A 149 17.17 -7.84 -8.24
C PHE A 149 16.47 -8.99 -8.99
N VAL A 150 15.17 -9.18 -8.77
CA VAL A 150 14.41 -10.27 -9.39
C VAL A 150 13.85 -9.89 -10.77
N PHE A 151 13.36 -8.66 -10.92
CA PHE A 151 12.58 -8.26 -12.11
C PHE A 151 13.30 -7.25 -13.02
N GLY A 152 14.52 -6.82 -12.66
CA GLY A 152 15.20 -5.67 -13.25
C GLY A 152 14.61 -4.33 -12.76
N PRO A 153 15.10 -3.18 -13.26
CA PRO A 153 14.72 -1.85 -12.79
C PRO A 153 13.32 -1.40 -13.25
N ARG A 154 12.28 -2.19 -12.91
CA ARG A 154 10.89 -1.96 -13.28
C ARG A 154 10.17 -1.17 -12.19
N VAL A 155 10.28 0.16 -12.26
CA VAL A 155 9.70 1.12 -11.30
C VAL A 155 8.17 0.96 -11.14
N LEU A 156 7.47 0.47 -12.15
CA LEU A 156 6.03 0.27 -12.03
C LEU A 156 5.66 -0.76 -10.94
N LEU A 157 6.54 -1.72 -10.62
CA LEU A 157 6.27 -2.73 -9.60
C LEU A 157 6.17 -2.15 -8.17
N PRO A 158 7.14 -1.35 -7.66
CA PRO A 158 6.98 -0.69 -6.36
C PRO A 158 5.80 0.30 -6.32
N LEU A 159 5.46 0.96 -7.44
CA LEU A 159 4.24 1.78 -7.55
C LEU A 159 2.96 0.97 -7.32
N LEU A 160 2.87 -0.24 -7.91
CA LEU A 160 1.73 -1.13 -7.69
C LEU A 160 1.69 -1.68 -6.27
N LEU A 161 2.85 -1.93 -5.67
CA LEU A 161 2.95 -2.28 -4.26
C LEU A 161 2.41 -1.14 -3.39
N ASN A 162 2.75 0.12 -3.68
CA ASN A 162 2.20 1.28 -2.99
C ASN A 162 0.67 1.36 -3.10
N ALA A 163 0.10 1.11 -4.28
CA ALA A 163 -1.35 1.02 -4.46
C ALA A 163 -2.01 -0.05 -3.56
N ALA A 164 -1.37 -1.22 -3.44
CA ALA A 164 -1.83 -2.30 -2.58
C ALA A 164 -1.72 -1.95 -1.09
N LEU A 165 -0.61 -1.33 -0.68
CA LEU A 165 -0.37 -0.87 0.69
C LEU A 165 -1.37 0.21 1.11
N SER A 166 -1.65 1.19 0.26
CA SER A 166 -2.70 2.19 0.50
C SER A 166 -4.08 1.55 0.66
N SER A 167 -4.42 0.58 -0.18
CA SER A 167 -5.69 -0.15 -0.08
C SER A 167 -5.75 -1.05 1.17
N GLY A 168 -4.62 -1.62 1.57
CA GLY A 168 -4.46 -2.35 2.82
C GLY A 168 -4.66 -1.46 4.04
N LEU A 169 -4.17 -0.22 4.01
CA LEU A 169 -4.38 0.76 5.07
C LEU A 169 -5.86 1.07 5.27
N VAL A 170 -6.63 1.22 4.17
CA VAL A 170 -8.10 1.38 4.22
C VAL A 170 -8.75 0.23 4.98
N LEU A 171 -8.32 -1.01 4.74
CA LEU A 171 -8.85 -2.20 5.44
C LEU A 171 -8.50 -2.22 6.92
N LEU A 172 -7.27 -1.87 7.28
CA LEU A 172 -6.82 -1.83 8.67
C LEU A 172 -7.60 -0.78 9.47
N LEU A 173 -7.76 0.41 8.90
CA LEU A 173 -8.50 1.50 9.54
C LEU A 173 -10.00 1.22 9.58
N PHE A 174 -10.57 0.59 8.55
CA PHE A 174 -11.94 0.09 8.60
C PHE A 174 -12.15 -0.86 9.80
N ASP A 175 -11.32 -1.91 9.93
CA ASP A 175 -11.50 -2.88 11.02
C ASP A 175 -11.27 -2.24 12.39
N LEU A 176 -10.27 -1.37 12.51
CA LEU A 176 -9.98 -0.64 13.74
C LEU A 176 -11.16 0.26 14.15
N CYS A 177 -11.61 1.15 13.25
CA CYS A 177 -12.73 2.04 13.52
C CYS A 177 -14.04 1.28 13.78
N ARG A 178 -14.25 0.13 13.12
CA ARG A 178 -15.43 -0.71 13.36
C ARG A 178 -15.49 -1.24 14.77
N ARG A 179 -14.34 -1.66 15.32
CA ARG A 179 -14.24 -2.18 16.69
C ARG A 179 -14.43 -1.09 17.73
N LEU A 180 -13.94 0.12 17.45
CA LEU A 180 -13.96 1.23 18.42
C LEU A 180 -15.25 2.06 18.37
N PHE A 181 -15.81 2.25 17.18
CA PHE A 181 -16.85 3.26 16.92
C PHE A 181 -18.04 2.70 16.12
N GLY A 182 -18.05 1.40 15.82
CA GLY A 182 -19.13 0.75 15.08
C GLY A 182 -19.03 0.91 13.55
N SER A 183 -19.97 0.26 12.86
CA SER A 183 -19.92 0.03 11.41
C SER A 183 -20.02 1.30 10.56
N THR A 184 -20.84 2.27 10.96
CA THR A 184 -21.03 3.51 10.19
C THR A 184 -19.75 4.35 10.19
N ALA A 185 -19.16 4.58 11.37
CA ALA A 185 -17.90 5.30 11.50
C ALA A 185 -16.77 4.61 10.71
N ALA A 186 -16.73 3.28 10.72
CA ALA A 186 -15.77 2.50 9.94
C ALA A 186 -15.87 2.71 8.44
N LEU A 187 -17.10 2.73 7.89
CA LEU A 187 -17.32 2.96 6.46
C LEU A 187 -16.96 4.39 6.06
N VAL A 188 -17.26 5.37 6.91
CA VAL A 188 -16.85 6.77 6.69
C VAL A 188 -15.33 6.88 6.71
N ALA A 189 -14.66 6.33 7.73
CA ALA A 189 -13.20 6.34 7.81
C ALA A 189 -12.56 5.65 6.59
N ALA A 190 -13.08 4.49 6.18
CA ALA A 190 -12.62 3.78 5.00
C ALA A 190 -12.74 4.64 3.73
N ALA A 191 -13.88 5.30 3.53
CA ALA A 191 -14.10 6.15 2.36
C ALA A 191 -13.19 7.39 2.38
N VAL A 192 -13.07 8.07 3.53
CA VAL A 192 -12.21 9.26 3.66
C VAL A 192 -10.77 8.92 3.32
N ILE A 193 -10.23 7.83 3.86
CA ILE A 193 -8.84 7.42 3.60
C ILE A 193 -8.68 6.92 2.16
N ALA A 194 -9.62 6.13 1.66
CA ALA A 194 -9.58 5.59 0.29
C ALA A 194 -9.48 6.66 -0.80
N PHE A 195 -10.06 7.83 -0.54
CA PHE A 195 -10.16 8.94 -1.49
C PHE A 195 -9.44 10.21 -1.02
N TYR A 196 -8.56 10.10 -0.01
CA TYR A 196 -7.81 11.25 0.47
C TYR A 196 -6.80 11.71 -0.60
N PRO A 197 -6.92 12.93 -1.16
CA PRO A 197 -6.15 13.32 -2.35
C PRO A 197 -4.64 13.28 -2.16
N SER A 198 -4.16 13.67 -0.98
CA SER A 198 -2.73 13.64 -0.66
C SER A 198 -2.20 12.21 -0.69
N LEU A 199 -2.92 11.26 -0.05
CA LEU A 199 -2.51 9.85 -0.06
C LEU A 199 -2.47 9.30 -1.49
N MET A 200 -3.49 9.59 -2.30
CA MET A 200 -3.55 9.16 -3.71
C MET A 200 -2.33 9.64 -4.49
N LEU A 201 -1.94 10.92 -4.34
CA LEU A 201 -0.79 11.47 -5.04
C LEU A 201 0.51 10.79 -4.59
N TRP A 202 0.79 10.76 -3.29
CA TRP A 202 2.07 10.28 -2.78
C TRP A 202 2.27 8.77 -2.96
N SER A 203 1.19 7.99 -2.94
CA SER A 203 1.26 6.55 -3.20
C SER A 203 1.28 6.17 -4.69
N SER A 204 1.08 7.14 -5.58
CA SER A 204 1.24 6.95 -7.03
C SER A 204 2.68 7.23 -7.51
N LEU A 205 3.59 7.59 -6.60
CA LEU A 205 5.00 7.83 -6.85
C LEU A 205 5.85 6.74 -6.20
N ASN A 206 7.13 6.66 -6.59
CA ASN A 206 8.09 5.73 -6.02
C ASN A 206 8.66 6.23 -4.68
N LEU A 207 7.77 6.39 -3.71
CA LEU A 207 8.08 6.92 -2.38
C LEU A 207 7.70 5.93 -1.30
N LYS A 208 8.36 6.05 -0.15
CA LYS A 208 8.18 5.19 1.02
C LYS A 208 6.90 5.46 1.84
N ASP A 209 6.12 6.47 1.46
CA ASP A 209 5.00 7.01 2.23
C ASP A 209 3.86 6.03 2.42
N ALA A 210 3.47 5.30 1.37
CA ALA A 210 2.42 4.30 1.45
C ALA A 210 2.80 3.15 2.39
N LEU A 211 4.05 2.68 2.33
CA LEU A 211 4.59 1.68 3.25
C LEU A 211 4.59 2.20 4.69
N ALA A 212 5.05 3.43 4.91
CA ALA A 212 5.09 4.03 6.24
C ALA A 212 3.68 4.12 6.86
N LEU A 213 2.71 4.63 6.12
CA LEU A 213 1.32 4.75 6.59
C LEU A 213 0.66 3.39 6.81
N PHE A 214 0.89 2.42 5.92
CA PHE A 214 0.42 1.04 6.12
C PHE A 214 0.99 0.44 7.41
N LEU A 215 2.29 0.59 7.65
CA LEU A 215 2.95 0.10 8.86
C LEU A 215 2.42 0.79 10.12
N ILE A 216 2.21 2.11 10.11
CA ILE A 216 1.55 2.82 11.22
C ILE A 216 0.17 2.21 11.49
N GLY A 217 -0.66 2.06 10.45
CA GLY A 217 -2.00 1.46 10.57
C GLY A 217 -1.95 0.03 11.10
N LEU A 218 -0.97 -0.77 10.67
CA LEU A 218 -0.77 -2.15 11.10
C LEU A 218 -0.34 -2.21 12.57
N CYS A 219 0.55 -1.32 13.01
CA CYS A 219 0.96 -1.21 14.41
C CYS A 219 -0.25 -0.91 15.30
N LEU A 220 -1.03 0.11 14.96
CA LEU A 220 -2.24 0.48 15.72
C LEU A 220 -3.28 -0.64 15.71
N TRP A 221 -3.46 -1.31 14.58
CA TRP A 221 -4.34 -2.48 14.48
C TRP A 221 -3.86 -3.62 15.40
N CYS A 222 -2.57 -3.96 15.38
CA CYS A 222 -1.97 -4.95 16.27
C CYS A 222 -2.15 -4.58 17.76
N LEU A 223 -1.92 -3.32 18.13
CA LEU A 223 -2.12 -2.85 19.50
C LEU A 223 -3.57 -2.94 19.94
N ALA A 224 -4.54 -2.61 19.08
CA ALA A 224 -5.96 -2.78 19.38
C ALA A 224 -6.32 -4.26 19.59
N ARG A 225 -5.73 -5.17 18.80
CA ARG A 225 -5.92 -6.63 18.94
C ARG A 225 -5.27 -7.18 20.20
N PHE A 226 -4.13 -6.63 20.61
CA PHE A 226 -3.50 -6.94 21.89
C PHE A 226 -4.39 -6.50 23.06
N ASN A 227 -4.87 -5.25 23.05
CA ASN A 227 -5.73 -4.71 24.10
C ASN A 227 -7.04 -5.50 24.29
N ALA A 228 -7.62 -6.00 23.20
CA ALA A 228 -8.87 -6.76 23.26
C ALA A 228 -8.76 -8.16 23.90
N GLY A 229 -7.56 -8.68 24.17
CA GLY A 229 -7.44 -10.02 24.75
C GLY A 229 -6.02 -10.54 24.96
N ALA A 230 -5.07 -9.67 25.26
CA ALA A 230 -3.65 -9.96 25.49
C ALA A 230 -3.01 -10.92 24.47
N ARG A 231 -3.34 -10.74 23.18
CA ARG A 231 -2.82 -11.60 22.11
C ARG A 231 -1.35 -11.28 21.85
N TRP A 232 -0.43 -12.00 22.48
CA TRP A 232 1.01 -11.79 22.36
C TRP A 232 1.53 -11.82 20.92
N SER A 233 0.90 -12.59 20.03
CA SER A 233 1.21 -12.55 18.60
C SER A 233 0.97 -11.18 17.95
N ALA A 234 -0.01 -10.42 18.45
CA ALA A 234 -0.27 -9.06 18.00
C ALA A 234 0.79 -8.08 18.53
N LEU A 235 1.26 -8.26 19.77
CA LEU A 235 2.40 -7.49 20.28
C LEU A 235 3.67 -7.75 19.47
N ALA A 236 3.96 -9.03 19.17
CA ALA A 236 5.07 -9.40 18.28
C ALA A 236 4.93 -8.74 16.90
N GLY A 237 3.72 -8.68 16.35
CA GLY A 237 3.44 -7.94 15.11
C GLY A 237 3.73 -6.44 15.23
N ALA A 238 3.32 -5.79 16.32
CA ALA A 238 3.64 -4.37 16.56
C ALA A 238 5.15 -4.14 16.71
N SER A 239 5.87 -5.02 17.41
CA SER A 239 7.33 -4.97 17.54
C SER A 239 8.03 -5.15 16.19
N ALA A 240 7.56 -6.07 15.34
CA ALA A 240 8.09 -6.24 13.99
C ALA A 240 7.92 -4.98 13.15
N VAL A 241 6.78 -4.27 13.30
CA VAL A 241 6.59 -2.97 12.65
C VAL A 241 7.61 -1.93 13.13
N LEU A 242 7.92 -1.88 14.44
CA LEU A 242 8.92 -0.94 14.96
C LEU A 242 10.29 -1.15 14.30
N LEU A 243 10.72 -2.41 14.14
CA LEU A 243 11.98 -2.73 13.46
C LEU A 243 12.00 -2.20 12.01
N LEU A 244 10.90 -2.37 11.29
CA LEU A 244 10.79 -1.87 9.91
C LEU A 244 10.74 -0.34 9.86
N MET A 245 10.16 0.31 10.87
CA MET A 245 9.98 1.76 10.89
C MET A 245 11.26 2.52 11.25
N GLU A 246 12.18 1.90 11.98
CA GLU A 246 13.42 2.52 12.47
C GLU A 246 14.24 3.17 11.34
N SER A 247 14.54 2.41 10.27
CA SER A 247 15.23 2.94 9.09
C SER A 247 14.30 3.58 8.04
N LEU A 248 12.97 3.40 8.16
CA LEU A 248 12.02 3.98 7.20
C LEU A 248 11.73 5.46 7.51
N ARG A 249 11.32 5.74 8.76
CA ARG A 249 11.01 7.06 9.30
C ARG A 249 11.29 7.11 10.80
N TRP A 250 12.55 7.42 11.15
CA TRP A 250 13.04 7.49 12.53
C TRP A 250 12.12 8.23 13.53
N TYR A 251 11.61 9.41 13.16
CA TYR A 251 10.75 10.18 14.06
C TYR A 251 9.39 9.51 14.32
N VAL A 252 8.85 8.78 13.33
CA VAL A 252 7.63 7.97 13.50
C VAL A 252 7.94 6.76 14.37
N PHE A 253 9.11 6.14 14.17
CA PHE A 253 9.58 5.05 15.01
C PHE A 253 9.62 5.46 16.48
N ILE A 254 10.21 6.62 16.83
CA ILE A 254 10.23 7.12 18.22
C ILE A 254 8.80 7.24 18.77
N GLY A 255 7.90 7.86 18.01
CA GLY A 255 6.50 8.01 18.42
C GLY A 255 5.82 6.67 18.70
N LEU A 256 5.96 5.70 17.80
CA LEU A 256 5.42 4.36 17.97
C LEU A 256 6.12 3.59 19.11
N ALA A 257 7.43 3.74 19.28
CA ALA A 257 8.21 3.11 20.34
C ALA A 257 7.83 3.62 21.74
N ILE A 258 7.24 4.82 21.84
CA ILE A 258 6.62 5.34 23.06
C ILE A 258 5.18 4.84 23.21
N ILE A 259 4.38 4.87 22.14
CA ILE A 259 2.96 4.49 22.17
C ILE A 259 2.79 3.00 22.49
N VAL A 260 3.61 2.12 21.92
CA VAL A 260 3.53 0.66 22.13
C VAL A 260 3.64 0.27 23.60
N PRO A 261 4.69 0.63 24.37
CA PRO A 261 4.79 0.27 25.77
C PRO A 261 3.70 0.92 26.63
N ILE A 262 3.29 2.16 26.33
CA ILE A 262 2.15 2.79 27.03
C ILE A 262 0.88 1.97 26.81
N ALA A 263 0.57 1.62 25.55
CA ALA A 263 -0.59 0.81 25.22
C ALA A 263 -0.54 -0.56 25.92
N VAL A 264 0.64 -1.18 26.02
CA VAL A 264 0.82 -2.46 26.73
C VAL A 264 0.64 -2.31 28.23
N ALA A 265 1.22 -1.28 28.86
CA ALA A 265 1.09 -1.04 30.29
C ALA A 265 -0.36 -0.73 30.72
N LEU A 266 -1.18 -0.21 29.80
CA LEU A 266 -2.59 0.07 30.01
C LEU A 266 -3.53 -1.11 29.68
N ALA A 267 -3.02 -2.17 29.01
CA ALA A 267 -3.79 -3.34 28.59
C ALA A 267 -3.83 -4.45 29.66
N PRO A 268 -4.98 -4.93 30.17
CA PRO A 268 -6.26 -4.30 30.40
C PRO A 268 -6.44 -3.89 31.88
N ARG A 269 -6.60 -2.57 32.10
CA ARG A 269 -7.65 -2.01 32.98
C ARG A 269 -8.91 -1.58 32.20
N LEU A 270 -8.89 -1.73 30.87
CA LEU A 270 -9.97 -1.33 29.97
C LEU A 270 -10.66 -2.58 29.42
N SER A 271 -11.68 -3.05 30.14
CA SER A 271 -12.63 -4.04 29.63
C SER A 271 -13.44 -3.41 28.50
N LEU A 272 -12.99 -3.61 27.26
CA LEU A 272 -13.83 -3.37 26.08
C LEU A 272 -14.89 -4.48 26.06
N VAL A 273 -16.09 -4.09 26.49
CA VAL A 273 -17.35 -4.86 26.47
C VAL A 273 -17.64 -5.40 25.08
#